data_AF-A0A372JH76-F1
#
_entry.id   AF-A0A372JH76-F1
#
_cell.length_a   1.000
_cell.length_b   1.000
_cell.length_c   1.000
_cell.angle_alpha   90.00
_cell.angle_beta   90.00
_cell.angle_gamma   90.00
#
_symmetry.space_group_name_H-M   'P 1'
#
loop_
_entity.id
_entity.type
_entity.pdbx_description
1 polymer ?
#
loop_
_entity_poly.entity_id
_entity_poly.type
_entity_poly.pdbx_seq_one_letter_code
_entity_poly.pdbx_strand_id
1 'polypeptide(L)'
;VFDPSATAPASVPGGPEGAPPRRTGADRALGALTGRYVLIAIAAVAAVILGWAVWWQTSGQYDHVPDRIVGMRLTDAKSKLRGAGLNIRVGEASYSDRAPKGTVAASDPPGGARVSKGQTVTLTPSLGKTPRAVPDVAGGSLDDAKGKLKDAGFTIGDVRRQSSQSVAKDKVMRTDPPAGRKVSPDEGPVDIVVSSGMTMPNVVGRNTDEAVNTLRSMGLKVDTKKRKDKDRPADTVLEQQPDAGTGLSRGDRVTLVVNQRDCLVDLGGWHFGCDNNGGQGGQDEQLPVPSVTGQSVDDATSALEDAGFKVKVQGFGGDVVRAQWPTGGAQAARDSTVTIVRGP
;
A
#
# COMPACT_ATOMS: atom_id res chain seq x y z
N VAL A 1 -77.58 53.34 39.84
CA VAL A 1 -76.96 52.25 40.61
C VAL A 1 -75.63 52.78 41.12
N PHE A 2 -75.46 52.84 42.44
CA PHE A 2 -74.26 53.21 43.21
C PHE A 2 -73.47 54.51 42.90
N ASP A 3 -73.60 55.43 43.86
CA ASP A 3 -72.69 56.49 44.33
C ASP A 3 -71.38 55.89 44.94
N PRO A 4 -70.38 56.65 45.50
CA PRO A 4 -70.23 58.11 45.61
C PRO A 4 -68.79 58.70 45.47
N SER A 5 -68.66 60.00 45.78
CA SER A 5 -67.50 60.69 46.41
C SER A 5 -66.37 61.24 45.50
N ALA A 6 -65.85 62.46 45.72
CA ALA A 6 -66.22 63.53 46.66
C ALA A 6 -65.76 64.92 46.18
N THR A 7 -66.41 65.97 46.68
CA THR A 7 -66.16 67.39 46.34
C THR A 7 -65.56 68.16 47.53
N ALA A 8 -64.69 69.13 47.27
CA ALA A 8 -64.08 70.03 48.27
C ALA A 8 -65.00 71.24 48.61
N PRO A 9 -64.60 72.27 49.39
CA PRO A 9 -63.54 72.38 50.41
C PRO A 9 -64.02 72.94 51.78
N ALA A 10 -63.15 72.87 52.81
CA ALA A 10 -63.30 73.52 54.12
C ALA A 10 -61.93 74.04 54.65
N SER A 11 -61.91 74.90 55.68
CA SER A 11 -60.70 75.65 56.09
C SER A 11 -60.77 76.30 57.50
N VAL A 12 -59.61 76.78 58.00
CA VAL A 12 -59.37 77.63 59.21
C VAL A 12 -59.37 76.87 60.56
N PRO A 13 -58.49 77.16 61.57
CA PRO A 13 -57.22 77.95 61.69
C PRO A 13 -55.99 77.04 62.05
N GLY A 14 -54.77 77.49 62.42
CA GLY A 14 -54.11 78.81 62.26
C GLY A 14 -53.21 79.35 63.42
N GLY A 15 -51.99 78.82 63.64
CA GLY A 15 -50.91 79.43 64.48
C GLY A 15 -49.86 78.43 65.05
N PRO A 16 -48.65 78.85 65.49
CA PRO A 16 -47.99 80.17 65.41
C PRO A 16 -46.57 80.14 64.75
N GLU A 17 -45.89 81.30 64.80
CA GLU A 17 -44.43 81.54 64.67
C GLU A 17 -43.71 81.45 63.31
N GLY A 18 -42.65 82.28 63.19
CA GLY A 18 -41.73 82.29 62.06
C GLY A 18 -41.84 83.50 61.12
N ALA A 19 -41.59 84.72 61.60
CA ALA A 19 -41.39 85.86 60.70
C ALA A 19 -40.11 85.67 59.86
N PRO A 20 -40.18 85.61 58.51
CA PRO A 20 -38.97 85.53 57.70
C PRO A 20 -38.21 86.88 57.78
N PRO A 21 -36.87 86.86 57.93
CA PRO A 21 -36.10 88.09 58.09
C PRO A 21 -36.17 88.98 56.84
N ARG A 22 -36.19 90.30 57.06
CA ARG A 22 -36.11 91.30 55.98
C ARG A 22 -34.77 91.16 55.25
N ARG A 23 -34.81 90.72 53.99
CA ARG A 23 -33.63 90.65 53.11
C ARG A 23 -33.07 92.05 52.89
N THR A 24 -31.84 92.29 53.32
CA THR A 24 -31.10 93.54 53.12
C THR A 24 -30.43 93.58 51.74
N GLY A 25 -30.10 94.77 51.26
CA GLY A 25 -29.64 94.98 49.87
C GLY A 25 -28.32 94.27 49.50
N ALA A 26 -27.55 93.79 50.48
CA ALA A 26 -26.27 93.11 50.26
C ALA A 26 -26.40 91.75 49.57
N ASP A 27 -27.52 91.03 49.79
CA ASP A 27 -27.73 89.67 49.25
C ASP A 27 -27.77 89.62 47.71
N ARG A 28 -28.10 90.74 47.05
CA ARG A 28 -28.23 90.79 45.59
C ARG A 28 -26.90 90.95 44.84
N ALA A 29 -25.86 91.46 45.50
CA ALA A 29 -24.57 91.74 44.85
C ALA A 29 -23.67 90.49 44.76
N LEU A 30 -23.65 89.66 45.81
CA LEU A 30 -22.84 88.44 45.85
C LEU A 30 -23.37 87.32 44.93
N GLY A 31 -24.68 87.27 44.68
CA GLY A 31 -25.30 86.25 43.82
C GLY A 31 -25.04 86.42 42.32
N ALA A 32 -24.80 87.63 41.83
CA ALA A 32 -24.68 87.91 40.39
C ALA A 32 -23.32 87.49 39.79
N LEU A 33 -22.22 87.72 40.53
CA LEU A 33 -20.88 87.34 40.09
C LEU A 33 -20.61 85.85 40.32
N THR A 34 -20.92 85.34 41.51
CA THR A 34 -20.76 83.91 41.82
C THR A 34 -21.65 83.05 40.93
N GLY A 35 -22.91 83.41 40.73
CA GLY A 35 -23.85 82.68 39.86
C GLY A 35 -23.37 82.56 38.42
N ARG A 36 -22.79 83.63 37.84
CA ARG A 36 -22.25 83.57 36.46
C ARG A 36 -21.05 82.65 36.34
N TYR A 37 -20.09 82.70 37.27
CA TYR A 37 -18.94 81.79 37.25
C TYR A 37 -19.33 80.35 37.59
N VAL A 38 -20.32 80.12 38.46
CA VAL A 38 -20.88 78.80 38.74
C VAL A 38 -21.60 78.23 37.50
N LEU A 39 -22.37 79.03 36.77
CA LEU A 39 -22.99 78.57 35.51
C LEU A 39 -21.96 78.27 34.42
N ILE A 40 -20.88 79.07 34.32
CA ILE A 40 -19.76 78.79 33.40
C ILE A 40 -19.02 77.52 33.82
N ALA A 41 -18.79 77.30 35.12
CA ALA A 41 -18.16 76.08 35.64
C ALA A 41 -19.05 74.84 35.40
N ILE A 42 -20.36 74.93 35.63
CA ILE A 42 -21.31 73.85 35.32
C ILE A 42 -21.34 73.58 33.82
N ALA A 43 -21.36 74.60 32.96
CA ALA A 43 -21.31 74.43 31.51
C ALA A 43 -19.98 73.82 31.03
N ALA A 44 -18.85 74.20 31.63
CA ALA A 44 -17.54 73.62 31.34
C ALA A 44 -17.45 72.15 31.79
N VAL A 45 -17.92 71.83 33.00
CA VAL A 45 -18.00 70.45 33.51
C VAL A 45 -18.96 69.62 32.65
N ALA A 46 -20.11 70.16 32.26
CA ALA A 46 -21.03 69.50 31.33
C ALA A 46 -20.39 69.29 29.94
N ALA A 47 -19.64 70.25 29.42
CA ALA A 47 -18.90 70.10 28.16
C ALA A 47 -17.77 69.06 28.25
N VAL A 48 -17.09 68.93 29.40
CA VAL A 48 -16.10 67.88 29.65
C VAL A 48 -16.77 66.51 29.80
N ILE A 49 -17.90 66.41 30.50
CA ILE A 49 -18.67 65.17 30.63
C ILE A 49 -19.26 64.75 29.28
N LEU A 50 -19.82 65.67 28.50
CA LEU A 50 -20.31 65.40 27.15
C LEU A 50 -19.17 65.07 26.19
N GLY A 51 -18.04 65.77 26.27
CA GLY A 51 -16.83 65.45 25.51
C GLY A 51 -16.30 64.07 25.84
N TRP A 52 -16.26 63.69 27.12
CA TRP A 52 -15.84 62.38 27.59
C TRP A 52 -16.86 61.28 27.24
N ALA A 53 -18.16 61.56 27.31
CA ALA A 53 -19.22 60.62 26.91
C ALA A 53 -19.25 60.41 25.39
N VAL A 54 -19.16 61.48 24.58
CA VAL A 54 -19.03 61.38 23.12
C VAL A 54 -17.73 60.67 22.75
N TRP A 55 -16.61 60.97 23.42
CA TRP A 55 -15.34 60.26 23.22
C TRP A 55 -15.46 58.79 23.59
N TRP A 56 -16.03 58.43 24.76
CA TRP A 56 -16.29 57.05 25.18
C TRP A 56 -17.19 56.31 24.18
N GLN A 57 -18.21 56.99 23.66
CA GLN A 57 -19.19 56.43 22.73
C GLN A 57 -18.65 56.32 21.28
N THR A 58 -17.59 57.04 20.91
CA THR A 58 -16.95 56.99 19.58
C THR A 58 -15.62 56.24 19.54
N SER A 59 -14.84 56.23 20.62
CA SER A 59 -13.49 55.65 20.69
C SER A 59 -13.44 54.13 20.91
N GLY A 60 -14.58 53.47 21.16
CA GLY A 60 -14.63 52.08 21.61
C GLY A 60 -15.36 51.08 20.71
N GLN A 61 -15.93 51.48 19.56
CA GLN A 61 -16.87 50.60 18.84
C GLN A 61 -16.24 49.58 17.88
N TYR A 62 -15.04 49.84 17.37
CA TYR A 62 -14.41 49.03 16.32
C TYR A 62 -13.12 48.37 16.81
N ASP A 63 -13.05 47.05 16.62
CA ASP A 63 -11.83 46.24 16.70
C ASP A 63 -11.41 45.77 15.30
N HIS A 64 -10.25 45.13 15.19
CA HIS A 64 -9.78 44.54 13.93
C HIS A 64 -9.66 43.03 14.08
N VAL A 65 -10.09 42.29 13.06
CA VAL A 65 -9.80 40.85 12.95
C VAL A 65 -8.29 40.68 12.77
N PRO A 66 -7.58 39.88 13.58
CA PRO A 66 -6.14 39.66 13.42
C PRO A 66 -5.75 39.15 12.01
N ASP A 67 -4.77 39.77 11.36
CA ASP A 67 -4.43 39.52 9.94
C ASP A 67 -4.08 38.05 9.62
N ARG A 68 -3.40 37.37 10.55
CA ARG A 68 -2.82 36.02 10.32
C ARG A 68 -3.69 34.87 10.82
N ILE A 69 -5.02 34.92 10.68
CA ILE A 69 -5.90 33.82 11.11
C ILE A 69 -5.85 32.60 10.17
N VAL A 70 -5.75 32.82 8.85
CA VAL A 70 -5.67 31.74 7.85
C VAL A 70 -4.38 30.94 8.06
N GLY A 71 -4.47 29.60 8.00
CA GLY A 71 -3.36 28.68 8.25
C GLY A 71 -3.00 28.47 9.72
N MET A 72 -3.60 29.21 10.66
CA MET A 72 -3.44 28.93 12.10
C MET A 72 -4.28 27.72 12.52
N ARG A 73 -3.85 26.98 13.55
CA ARG A 73 -4.65 25.87 14.11
C ARG A 73 -5.98 26.40 14.63
N LEU A 74 -7.04 25.59 14.50
CA LEU A 74 -8.39 26.02 14.89
C LEU A 74 -8.52 26.39 16.39
N THR A 75 -7.71 25.77 17.26
CA THR A 75 -7.58 26.10 18.69
C THR A 75 -6.99 27.50 18.89
N ASP A 76 -5.91 27.79 18.19
CA ASP A 76 -5.08 28.97 18.41
C ASP A 76 -5.79 30.20 17.82
N ALA A 77 -6.44 30.04 16.66
CA ALA A 77 -7.35 31.01 16.08
C ALA A 77 -8.53 31.35 17.02
N LYS A 78 -9.14 30.34 17.68
CA LYS A 78 -10.20 30.56 18.67
C LYS A 78 -9.70 31.35 19.88
N SER A 79 -8.55 30.98 20.44
CA SER A 79 -7.95 31.71 21.56
C SER A 79 -7.62 33.16 21.19
N LYS A 80 -7.08 33.39 19.99
CA LYS A 80 -6.71 34.73 19.50
C LYS A 80 -7.94 35.62 19.25
N LEU A 81 -9.02 35.07 18.69
CA LEU A 81 -10.29 35.80 18.50
C LEU A 81 -10.98 36.12 19.83
N ARG A 82 -10.98 35.19 20.80
CA ARG A 82 -11.48 35.47 22.16
C ARG A 82 -10.67 36.57 22.84
N GLY A 83 -9.34 36.55 22.70
CA GLY A 83 -8.45 37.60 23.21
C GLY A 83 -8.71 38.98 22.58
N ALA A 84 -9.23 39.03 21.35
CA ALA A 84 -9.67 40.24 20.67
C ALA A 84 -11.12 40.65 20.99
N GLY A 85 -11.80 39.98 21.93
CA GLY A 85 -13.19 40.29 22.28
C GLY A 85 -14.22 39.97 21.19
N LEU A 86 -13.88 39.07 20.25
CA LEU A 86 -14.74 38.68 19.13
C LEU A 86 -15.46 37.35 19.41
N ASN A 87 -16.71 37.26 18.97
CA ASN A 87 -17.47 36.02 19.01
C ASN A 87 -17.03 35.10 17.87
N ILE A 88 -17.16 33.79 18.06
CA ILE A 88 -16.65 32.80 17.09
C ILE A 88 -17.73 31.81 16.72
N ARG A 89 -17.97 31.69 15.41
CA ARG A 89 -18.73 30.59 14.82
C ARG A 89 -17.77 29.69 14.04
N VAL A 90 -18.01 28.38 14.05
CA VAL A 90 -17.34 27.46 13.12
C VAL A 90 -18.32 27.21 11.98
N GLY A 91 -17.90 27.50 10.75
CA GLY A 91 -18.66 27.23 9.53
C GLY A 91 -18.46 25.80 9.05
N GLU A 92 -18.98 25.51 7.86
CA GLU A 92 -18.70 24.25 7.17
C GLU A 92 -17.21 24.14 6.81
N ALA A 93 -16.69 22.92 6.76
CA ALA A 93 -15.28 22.68 6.42
C ALA A 93 -15.09 22.64 4.89
N SER A 94 -14.00 23.22 4.39
CA SER A 94 -13.70 23.31 2.97
C SER A 94 -12.32 22.77 2.61
N TYR A 95 -12.14 22.35 1.37
CA TYR A 95 -10.82 22.00 0.84
C TYR A 95 -10.04 23.28 0.49
N SER A 96 -8.73 23.28 0.76
CA SER A 96 -7.86 24.42 0.51
C SER A 96 -6.44 23.97 0.20
N ASP A 97 -5.91 24.40 -0.94
CA ASP A 97 -4.54 24.07 -1.34
C ASP A 97 -3.46 24.82 -0.54
N ARG A 98 -3.86 25.85 0.22
CA ARG A 98 -2.97 26.77 0.97
C ARG A 98 -2.95 26.54 2.48
N ALA A 99 -4.00 25.92 3.03
CA ALA A 99 -4.20 25.75 4.46
C ALA A 99 -4.20 24.26 4.83
N PRO A 100 -3.24 23.76 5.63
CA PRO A 100 -3.18 22.35 6.02
C PRO A 100 -4.45 21.87 6.73
N LYS A 101 -4.76 20.58 6.63
CA LYS A 101 -5.90 19.93 7.32
C LYS A 101 -5.89 20.27 8.83
N GLY A 102 -7.02 20.73 9.36
CA GLY A 102 -7.16 21.15 10.77
C GLY A 102 -6.73 22.59 11.09
N THR A 103 -6.26 23.35 10.10
CA THR A 103 -6.06 24.82 10.21
C THR A 103 -7.29 25.59 9.70
N VAL A 104 -7.32 26.91 9.86
CA VAL A 104 -8.36 27.76 9.25
C VAL A 104 -8.10 27.96 7.77
N ALA A 105 -9.03 27.55 6.90
CA ALA A 105 -8.98 27.78 5.46
C ALA A 105 -9.34 29.23 5.08
N ALA A 106 -10.36 29.79 5.74
CA ALA A 106 -10.85 31.15 5.54
C ALA A 106 -11.52 31.66 6.83
N SER A 107 -11.62 32.97 6.98
CA SER A 107 -12.49 33.62 7.96
C SER A 107 -13.38 34.65 7.29
N ASP A 108 -14.60 34.79 7.80
CA ASP A 108 -15.51 35.88 7.45
C ASP A 108 -15.97 36.60 8.73
N PRO A 109 -15.62 37.88 8.95
CA PRO A 109 -14.79 38.73 8.07
C PRO A 109 -13.32 38.26 7.92
N PRO A 110 -12.62 38.68 6.86
CA PRO A 110 -11.21 38.31 6.63
C PRO A 110 -10.27 38.98 7.64
N GLY A 111 -9.05 38.45 7.77
CA GLY A 111 -7.98 39.10 8.54
C GLY A 111 -7.74 40.54 8.08
N GLY A 112 -7.58 41.45 9.05
CA GLY A 112 -7.44 42.89 8.83
C GLY A 112 -8.77 43.65 8.72
N ALA A 113 -9.91 42.97 8.62
CA ALA A 113 -11.21 43.65 8.56
C ALA A 113 -11.54 44.40 9.86
N ARG A 114 -12.08 45.61 9.72
CA ARG A 114 -12.72 46.35 10.82
C ARG A 114 -14.04 45.69 11.17
N VAL A 115 -14.24 45.43 12.45
CA VAL A 115 -15.39 44.71 13.00
C VAL A 115 -15.88 45.40 14.25
N SER A 116 -17.18 45.32 14.54
CA SER A 116 -17.71 45.84 15.80
C SER A 116 -17.26 44.97 16.97
N LYS A 117 -17.10 45.54 18.17
CA LYS A 117 -16.81 44.72 19.38
C LYS A 117 -17.90 43.66 19.57
N GLY A 118 -17.49 42.43 19.88
CA GLY A 118 -18.40 41.28 20.00
C GLY A 118 -18.98 40.78 18.66
N GLN A 119 -18.53 41.26 17.50
CA GLN A 119 -18.96 40.70 16.22
C GLN A 119 -18.53 39.23 16.10
N THR A 120 -19.42 38.42 15.49
CA THR A 120 -19.16 37.00 15.24
C THR A 120 -18.30 36.83 13.99
N VAL A 121 -17.09 36.30 14.16
CA VAL A 121 -16.24 35.83 13.06
C VAL A 121 -16.53 34.37 12.81
N THR A 122 -16.87 34.03 11.56
CA THR A 122 -17.04 32.64 11.12
C THR A 122 -15.69 32.10 10.64
N LEU A 123 -15.21 31.04 11.28
CA LEU A 123 -14.02 30.30 10.86
C LEU A 123 -14.41 29.09 10.02
N THR A 124 -13.86 28.99 8.81
CA THR A 124 -14.01 27.85 7.91
C THR A 124 -12.83 26.88 8.12
N PRO A 125 -13.03 25.67 8.69
CA PRO A 125 -11.96 24.69 8.85
C PRO A 125 -11.44 24.18 7.51
N SER A 126 -10.12 23.96 7.41
CA SER A 126 -9.51 23.29 6.26
C SER A 126 -9.57 21.78 6.38
N LEU A 127 -10.02 21.12 5.32
CA LEU A 127 -9.92 19.68 5.09
C LEU A 127 -8.57 19.28 4.44
N GLY A 128 -7.72 20.24 4.09
CA GLY A 128 -6.50 20.06 3.29
C GLY A 128 -6.75 20.14 1.78
N LYS A 129 -5.78 19.73 0.96
CA LYS A 129 -5.96 19.61 -0.51
C LYS A 129 -7.11 18.68 -0.87
N THR A 130 -7.78 18.99 -1.98
CA THR A 130 -8.87 18.18 -2.55
C THR A 130 -8.42 16.73 -2.77
N PRO A 131 -9.09 15.72 -2.18
CA PRO A 131 -8.73 14.32 -2.34
C PRO A 131 -8.77 13.86 -3.80
N ARG A 132 -7.70 13.21 -4.24
CA ARG A 132 -7.55 12.65 -5.59
C ARG A 132 -7.60 11.13 -5.51
N ALA A 133 -8.07 10.48 -6.57
CA ALA A 133 -8.02 9.03 -6.65
C ALA A 133 -6.57 8.59 -6.95
N VAL A 134 -6.05 7.63 -6.20
CA VAL A 134 -4.75 6.99 -6.53
C VAL A 134 -4.91 6.28 -7.88
N PRO A 135 -4.09 6.59 -8.90
CA PRO A 135 -4.17 5.97 -10.22
C PRO A 135 -3.82 4.48 -10.15
N ASP A 136 -4.41 3.68 -11.04
CA ASP A 136 -3.97 2.29 -11.20
C ASP A 136 -2.65 2.22 -11.99
N VAL A 137 -1.69 1.54 -11.36
CA VAL A 137 -0.31 1.36 -11.81
C VAL A 137 0.11 -0.11 -11.76
N ALA A 138 -0.78 -1.03 -11.38
CA ALA A 138 -0.49 -2.46 -11.32
C ALA A 138 -0.10 -3.01 -12.70
N GLY A 139 0.86 -3.95 -12.74
CA GLY A 139 1.42 -4.50 -13.97
C GLY A 139 2.35 -3.56 -14.77
N GLY A 140 2.37 -2.26 -14.44
CA GLY A 140 3.30 -1.28 -15.02
C GLY A 140 4.75 -1.50 -14.60
N SER A 141 5.69 -0.82 -15.27
CA SER A 141 7.05 -0.69 -14.72
C SER A 141 7.05 0.24 -13.50
N LEU A 142 8.10 0.15 -12.68
CA LEU A 142 8.29 1.06 -11.55
C LEU A 142 8.34 2.53 -11.99
N ASP A 143 8.95 2.85 -13.14
CA ASP A 143 9.10 4.24 -13.57
C ASP A 143 7.82 4.80 -14.20
N ASP A 144 7.03 3.98 -14.93
CA ASP A 144 5.68 4.36 -15.37
C ASP A 144 4.77 4.67 -14.16
N ALA A 145 4.87 3.86 -13.10
CA ALA A 145 4.09 4.04 -11.88
C ALA A 145 4.48 5.34 -11.15
N LYS A 146 5.78 5.62 -11.02
CA LYS A 146 6.28 6.88 -10.46
C LYS A 146 5.83 8.10 -11.28
N GLY A 147 5.82 8.00 -12.61
CA GLY A 147 5.31 9.05 -13.50
C GLY A 147 3.84 9.34 -13.22
N LYS A 148 2.97 8.32 -13.39
CA LYS A 148 1.53 8.43 -13.15
C LYS A 148 1.17 8.97 -11.75
N LEU A 149 1.89 8.58 -10.70
CA LEU A 149 1.67 9.07 -9.34
C LEU A 149 2.03 10.56 -9.21
N LYS A 150 3.16 11.00 -9.78
CA LYS A 150 3.56 12.42 -9.81
C LYS A 150 2.58 13.27 -10.62
N ASP A 151 2.13 12.78 -11.78
CA ASP A 151 1.18 13.49 -12.65
C ASP A 151 -0.19 13.66 -11.98
N ALA A 152 -0.62 12.66 -11.20
CA ALA A 152 -1.79 12.77 -10.33
C ALA A 152 -1.58 13.73 -9.14
N GLY A 153 -0.36 14.17 -8.87
CA GLY A 153 0.00 15.12 -7.81
C GLY A 153 0.37 14.47 -6.47
N PHE A 154 0.67 13.17 -6.44
CA PHE A 154 1.14 12.46 -5.24
C PHE A 154 2.66 12.49 -5.11
N THR A 155 3.14 12.52 -3.87
CA THR A 155 4.54 12.23 -3.54
C THR A 155 4.76 10.71 -3.48
N ILE A 156 5.93 10.24 -3.93
CA ILE A 156 6.29 8.82 -3.89
C ILE A 156 6.98 8.52 -2.56
N GLY A 157 6.57 7.44 -1.92
CA GLY A 157 7.14 6.94 -0.67
C GLY A 157 8.16 5.83 -0.90
N ASP A 158 8.11 4.81 -0.04
CA ASP A 158 9.03 3.69 -0.10
C ASP A 158 8.69 2.74 -1.25
N VAL A 159 9.73 2.25 -1.92
CA VAL A 159 9.61 1.17 -2.90
C VAL A 159 9.97 -0.16 -2.25
N ARG A 160 8.95 -0.90 -1.83
CA ARG A 160 9.11 -2.23 -1.21
C ARG A 160 9.14 -3.32 -2.29
N ARG A 161 9.94 -4.37 -2.09
CA ARG A 161 9.92 -5.58 -2.92
C ARG A 161 9.25 -6.73 -2.17
N GLN A 162 8.42 -7.49 -2.86
CA GLN A 162 7.72 -8.66 -2.33
C GLN A 162 7.70 -9.78 -3.38
N SER A 163 7.87 -11.04 -2.95
CA SER A 163 7.81 -12.18 -3.87
C SER A 163 6.39 -12.44 -4.37
N SER A 164 6.28 -12.89 -5.62
CA SER A 164 5.00 -13.21 -6.26
C SER A 164 5.17 -14.23 -7.39
N GLN A 165 4.24 -15.19 -7.45
CA GLN A 165 4.17 -16.20 -8.51
C GLN A 165 3.25 -15.78 -9.67
N SER A 166 2.44 -14.72 -9.49
CA SER A 166 1.51 -14.19 -10.49
C SER A 166 2.07 -12.97 -11.20
N VAL A 167 2.79 -12.09 -10.50
CA VAL A 167 3.34 -10.84 -11.04
C VAL A 167 4.80 -11.02 -11.41
N ALA A 168 5.14 -10.77 -12.68
CA ALA A 168 6.52 -10.83 -13.18
C ALA A 168 7.46 -9.89 -12.41
N LYS A 169 8.76 -10.25 -12.36
CA LYS A 169 9.79 -9.48 -11.66
C LYS A 169 9.87 -8.02 -12.15
N ASP A 170 10.15 -7.11 -11.22
CA ASP A 170 10.27 -5.67 -11.41
C ASP A 170 9.00 -4.96 -11.98
N LYS A 171 7.85 -5.65 -11.95
CA LYS A 171 6.52 -5.06 -12.18
C LYS A 171 5.85 -4.65 -10.87
N VAL A 172 5.08 -3.56 -10.91
CA VAL A 172 4.32 -3.10 -9.74
C VAL A 172 3.16 -4.05 -9.45
N MET A 173 3.04 -4.50 -8.21
CA MET A 173 1.92 -5.33 -7.75
C MET A 173 0.75 -4.49 -7.23
N ARG A 174 1.06 -3.48 -6.41
CA ARG A 174 0.10 -2.58 -5.76
C ARG A 174 0.80 -1.31 -5.26
N THR A 175 0.01 -0.30 -4.96
CA THR A 175 0.41 0.86 -4.15
C THR A 175 -0.09 0.71 -2.71
N ASP A 176 0.41 1.58 -1.83
CA ASP A 176 -0.16 1.84 -0.51
C ASP A 176 -0.24 3.36 -0.30
N PRO A 177 -1.42 3.99 -0.22
CA PRO A 177 -2.76 3.42 -0.30
C PRO A 177 -3.10 2.76 -1.66
N PRO A 178 -4.11 1.87 -1.72
CA PRO A 178 -4.45 1.13 -2.94
C PRO A 178 -5.10 2.02 -4.02
N ALA A 179 -4.98 1.60 -5.28
CA ALA A 179 -5.58 2.26 -6.44
C ALA A 179 -7.10 2.51 -6.26
N GLY A 180 -7.59 3.62 -6.81
CA GLY A 180 -8.98 4.07 -6.68
C GLY A 180 -9.33 4.71 -5.33
N ARG A 181 -8.51 4.54 -4.28
CA ARG A 181 -8.74 5.23 -3.00
C ARG A 181 -8.61 6.74 -3.19
N LYS A 182 -9.58 7.50 -2.68
CA LYS A 182 -9.47 8.96 -2.56
C LYS A 182 -8.59 9.31 -1.36
N VAL A 183 -7.46 9.96 -1.62
CA VAL A 183 -6.44 10.37 -0.64
C VAL A 183 -6.12 11.84 -0.88
N SER A 184 -5.92 12.63 0.17
CA SER A 184 -5.41 14.00 0.01
C SER A 184 -3.90 13.94 -0.22
N PRO A 185 -3.32 14.65 -1.22
CA PRO A 185 -1.87 14.67 -1.42
C PRO A 185 -1.04 15.16 -0.22
N ASP A 186 -1.66 15.83 0.75
CA ASP A 186 -1.02 16.27 2.00
C ASP A 186 -0.99 15.19 3.10
N GLU A 187 -1.72 14.07 2.93
CA GLU A 187 -1.94 13.07 3.98
C GLU A 187 -0.73 12.14 4.17
N GLY A 188 0.09 11.99 3.13
CA GLY A 188 1.32 11.21 3.14
C GLY A 188 1.79 10.83 1.73
N PRO A 189 2.99 10.28 1.60
CA PRO A 189 3.47 9.72 0.35
C PRO A 189 2.74 8.41 -0.01
N VAL A 190 2.76 8.04 -1.29
CA VAL A 190 2.25 6.77 -1.79
C VAL A 190 3.40 5.79 -1.99
N ASP A 191 3.39 4.70 -1.23
CA ASP A 191 4.35 3.61 -1.36
C ASP A 191 4.04 2.74 -2.59
N ILE A 192 5.08 2.13 -3.15
CA ILE A 192 4.96 1.22 -4.30
C ILE A 192 5.50 -0.15 -3.91
N VAL A 193 4.69 -1.19 -4.07
CA VAL A 193 5.12 -2.59 -3.87
C VAL A 193 5.39 -3.23 -5.22
N VAL A 194 6.65 -3.57 -5.46
CA VAL A 194 7.15 -4.17 -6.70
C VAL A 194 7.36 -5.67 -6.49
N SER A 195 7.06 -6.48 -7.51
CA SER A 195 7.33 -7.91 -7.48
C SER A 195 8.84 -8.17 -7.59
N SER A 196 9.41 -8.95 -6.67
CA SER A 196 10.72 -9.58 -6.88
C SER A 196 10.62 -10.86 -7.74
N GLY A 197 9.42 -11.27 -8.13
CA GLY A 197 9.16 -12.51 -8.85
C GLY A 197 9.09 -13.74 -7.94
N MET A 198 9.26 -14.92 -8.53
CA MET A 198 9.33 -16.19 -7.84
C MET A 198 10.69 -16.36 -7.17
N THR A 199 10.73 -16.90 -5.96
CA THR A 199 12.00 -17.18 -5.28
C THR A 199 12.67 -18.43 -5.85
N MET A 200 13.93 -18.33 -6.27
CA MET A 200 14.74 -19.46 -6.71
C MET A 200 14.90 -20.48 -5.56
N PRO A 201 14.44 -21.74 -5.71
CA PRO A 201 14.63 -22.77 -4.69
C PRO A 201 16.11 -23.15 -4.56
N ASN A 202 16.47 -23.73 -3.40
CA ASN A 202 17.75 -24.42 -3.26
C ASN A 202 17.62 -25.85 -3.82
N VAL A 203 18.31 -26.10 -4.93
CA VAL A 203 18.43 -27.41 -5.58
C VAL A 203 19.85 -28.00 -5.45
N VAL A 204 20.81 -27.28 -4.86
CA VAL A 204 22.15 -27.81 -4.59
C VAL A 204 22.06 -29.04 -3.67
N GLY A 205 22.76 -30.10 -4.03
CA GLY A 205 22.72 -31.39 -3.34
C GLY A 205 21.54 -32.29 -3.73
N ARG A 206 20.57 -31.82 -4.53
CA ARG A 206 19.51 -32.69 -5.08
C ARG A 206 20.00 -33.46 -6.31
N ASN A 207 19.22 -34.49 -6.68
CA ASN A 207 19.38 -35.15 -7.96
C ASN A 207 19.05 -34.19 -9.12
N THR A 208 19.80 -34.28 -10.22
CA THR A 208 19.68 -33.40 -11.39
C THR A 208 18.29 -33.45 -12.02
N ASP A 209 17.70 -34.63 -12.21
CA ASP A 209 16.41 -34.77 -12.89
C ASP A 209 15.27 -34.23 -12.03
N GLU A 210 15.31 -34.47 -10.71
CA GLU A 210 14.39 -33.86 -9.74
C GLU A 210 14.49 -32.32 -9.77
N ALA A 211 15.71 -31.78 -9.74
CA ALA A 211 15.97 -30.35 -9.79
C ALA A 211 15.48 -29.72 -11.12
N VAL A 212 15.81 -30.34 -12.25
CA VAL A 212 15.38 -29.91 -13.59
C VAL A 212 13.86 -29.94 -13.71
N ASN A 213 13.19 -30.99 -13.24
CA ASN A 213 11.72 -31.10 -13.28
C ASN A 213 11.05 -30.06 -12.37
N THR A 214 11.62 -29.81 -11.17
CA THR A 214 11.13 -28.78 -10.26
C THR A 214 11.23 -27.40 -10.91
N LEU A 215 12.38 -27.03 -11.48
CA LEU A 215 12.57 -25.73 -12.12
C LEU A 215 11.75 -25.57 -13.41
N ARG A 216 11.61 -26.62 -14.22
CA ARG A 216 10.76 -26.61 -15.42
C ARG A 216 9.28 -26.46 -15.09
N SER A 217 8.79 -27.08 -14.02
CA SER A 217 7.38 -26.90 -13.59
C SER A 217 7.08 -25.49 -13.07
N MET A 218 8.09 -24.78 -12.54
CA MET A 218 8.01 -23.32 -12.28
C MET A 218 8.04 -22.46 -13.56
N GLY A 219 8.20 -23.07 -14.74
CA GLY A 219 8.26 -22.38 -16.03
C GLY A 219 9.64 -21.76 -16.33
N LEU A 220 10.71 -22.28 -15.71
CA LEU A 220 12.09 -21.81 -15.94
C LEU A 220 12.78 -22.64 -17.04
N LYS A 221 13.72 -22.03 -17.75
CA LYS A 221 14.59 -22.70 -18.73
C LYS A 221 15.83 -23.18 -17.99
N VAL A 222 16.17 -24.47 -18.11
CA VAL A 222 17.30 -25.05 -17.37
C VAL A 222 18.39 -25.51 -18.34
N ASP A 223 19.56 -24.91 -18.20
CA ASP A 223 20.80 -25.28 -18.88
C ASP A 223 21.69 -26.08 -17.92
N THR A 224 22.31 -27.17 -18.35
CA THR A 224 23.18 -28.00 -17.49
C THR A 224 24.64 -27.99 -17.95
N LYS A 225 25.56 -27.86 -17.00
CA LYS A 225 27.01 -27.97 -17.20
C LYS A 225 27.54 -29.12 -16.35
N LYS A 226 28.37 -29.99 -16.93
CA LYS A 226 28.97 -31.11 -16.21
C LYS A 226 30.31 -30.68 -15.60
N ARG A 227 30.57 -31.06 -14.34
CA ARG A 227 31.86 -30.94 -13.66
C ARG A 227 32.11 -32.21 -12.85
N LYS A 228 33.35 -32.68 -12.81
CA LYS A 228 33.73 -33.83 -11.98
C LYS A 228 34.05 -33.40 -10.55
N ASP A 229 33.41 -34.04 -9.59
CA ASP A 229 33.62 -33.89 -8.15
C ASP A 229 33.66 -35.29 -7.52
N LYS A 230 34.68 -35.55 -6.69
CA LYS A 230 34.91 -36.87 -6.08
C LYS A 230 34.18 -37.04 -4.75
N ASP A 231 33.77 -35.93 -4.12
CA ASP A 231 33.22 -35.92 -2.76
C ASP A 231 31.68 -35.95 -2.78
N ARG A 232 31.08 -36.03 -3.98
CA ARG A 232 29.64 -36.01 -4.23
C ARG A 232 29.24 -37.22 -5.10
N PRO A 233 28.04 -37.78 -4.94
CA PRO A 233 27.51 -38.75 -5.89
C PRO A 233 27.37 -38.17 -7.31
N ALA A 234 27.30 -39.03 -8.31
CA ALA A 234 26.99 -38.63 -9.68
C ALA A 234 25.58 -38.00 -9.79
N ASP A 235 25.38 -37.18 -10.82
CA ASP A 235 24.14 -36.44 -11.11
C ASP A 235 23.60 -35.59 -9.95
N THR A 236 24.44 -35.31 -8.94
CA THR A 236 24.12 -34.38 -7.87
C THR A 236 24.37 -32.95 -8.36
N VAL A 237 23.44 -32.04 -8.12
CA VAL A 237 23.65 -30.61 -8.40
C VAL A 237 24.74 -30.08 -7.45
N LEU A 238 25.86 -29.65 -8.01
CA LEU A 238 26.99 -29.08 -7.29
C LEU A 238 26.77 -27.58 -7.02
N GLU A 239 26.34 -26.86 -8.06
CA GLU A 239 26.06 -25.42 -8.02
C GLU A 239 24.82 -25.10 -8.85
N GLN A 240 24.16 -24.00 -8.48
CA GLN A 240 23.05 -23.42 -9.23
C GLN A 240 23.35 -21.95 -9.50
N GLN A 241 22.88 -21.43 -10.63
CA GLN A 241 22.88 -20.00 -10.90
C GLN A 241 21.60 -19.61 -11.64
N PRO A 242 20.77 -18.68 -11.13
CA PRO A 242 21.02 -17.85 -9.93
C PRO A 242 20.99 -18.58 -8.58
N ASP A 243 21.57 -17.94 -7.57
CA ASP A 243 21.63 -18.45 -6.20
C ASP A 243 20.23 -18.62 -5.60
N ALA A 244 20.11 -19.52 -4.62
CA ALA A 244 18.87 -19.73 -3.87
C ALA A 244 18.43 -18.42 -3.20
N GLY A 245 17.13 -18.13 -3.22
CA GLY A 245 16.58 -16.85 -2.75
C GLY A 245 16.49 -15.77 -3.82
N THR A 246 17.18 -15.91 -4.97
CA THR A 246 17.11 -14.92 -6.06
C THR A 246 15.70 -14.83 -6.65
N GLY A 247 15.25 -13.61 -6.95
CA GLY A 247 13.97 -13.37 -7.64
C GLY A 247 14.01 -13.65 -9.14
N LEU A 248 13.06 -14.46 -9.64
CA LEU A 248 12.95 -14.98 -11.01
C LEU A 248 11.60 -14.68 -11.67
N SER A 249 11.60 -14.60 -12.99
CA SER A 249 10.41 -14.60 -13.86
C SER A 249 10.24 -15.92 -14.60
N ARG A 250 9.02 -16.23 -15.06
CA ARG A 250 8.80 -17.33 -16.01
C ARG A 250 9.62 -17.09 -17.28
N GLY A 251 10.28 -18.13 -17.75
CA GLY A 251 11.16 -18.09 -18.93
C GLY A 251 12.61 -17.67 -18.65
N ASP A 252 12.95 -17.27 -17.42
CA ASP A 252 14.34 -17.02 -17.01
C ASP A 252 15.19 -18.29 -17.17
N ARG A 253 16.48 -18.10 -17.47
CA ARG A 253 17.46 -19.20 -17.58
C ARG A 253 18.16 -19.45 -16.24
N VAL A 254 18.17 -20.71 -15.83
CA VAL A 254 18.92 -21.24 -14.70
C VAL A 254 20.01 -22.17 -15.24
N THR A 255 21.26 -21.94 -14.88
CA THR A 255 22.36 -22.88 -15.13
C THR A 255 22.56 -23.75 -13.89
N LEU A 256 22.56 -25.08 -14.05
CA LEU A 256 22.98 -26.02 -13.01
C LEU A 256 24.35 -26.60 -13.37
N VAL A 257 25.29 -26.58 -12.42
CA VAL A 257 26.51 -27.38 -12.51
C VAL A 257 26.24 -28.71 -11.81
N VAL A 258 26.36 -29.81 -12.53
CA VAL A 258 25.99 -31.15 -12.07
C VAL A 258 27.21 -32.06 -12.03
N ASN A 259 27.27 -32.97 -11.06
CA ASN A 259 28.39 -33.89 -10.96
C ASN A 259 28.37 -34.88 -12.11
N GLN A 260 29.46 -34.92 -12.86
CA GLN A 260 29.63 -35.81 -14.00
C GLN A 260 29.68 -37.26 -13.51
N ARG A 261 28.80 -38.13 -14.06
CA ARG A 261 29.03 -39.58 -14.03
C ARG A 261 30.40 -39.87 -14.61
N ASP A 262 31.28 -40.49 -13.83
CA ASP A 262 32.44 -41.15 -14.38
C ASP A 262 31.95 -42.31 -15.25
N CYS A 263 32.13 -42.17 -16.55
CA CYS A 263 31.94 -43.23 -17.52
C CYS A 263 33.04 -44.27 -17.30
N LEU A 264 32.81 -45.20 -16.36
CA LEU A 264 33.74 -46.25 -16.02
C LEU A 264 33.72 -47.33 -17.12
N VAL A 265 34.53 -47.12 -18.14
CA VAL A 265 34.88 -48.14 -19.15
C VAL A 265 36.39 -48.22 -19.31
N ASP A 266 37.01 -49.16 -18.60
CA ASP A 266 37.94 -50.10 -19.25
C ASP A 266 38.07 -51.40 -18.45
N LEU A 267 37.33 -52.43 -18.88
CA LEU A 267 37.60 -53.83 -18.59
C LEU A 267 37.30 -54.67 -19.84
N GLY A 268 38.16 -54.57 -20.86
CA GLY A 268 38.30 -55.65 -21.85
C GLY A 268 37.21 -55.77 -22.91
N GLY A 269 36.74 -54.64 -23.48
CA GLY A 269 36.04 -54.65 -24.78
C GLY A 269 34.55 -54.96 -24.78
N TRP A 270 33.88 -55.01 -23.63
CA TRP A 270 32.40 -55.09 -23.55
C TRP A 270 31.81 -53.72 -23.18
N HIS A 271 30.98 -53.16 -24.06
CA HIS A 271 30.41 -51.82 -23.90
C HIS A 271 28.99 -51.89 -23.30
N PHE A 272 28.90 -51.96 -21.97
CA PHE A 272 27.65 -51.61 -21.29
C PHE A 272 27.46 -50.09 -21.35
N GLY A 273 26.34 -49.67 -21.95
CA GLY A 273 26.14 -48.30 -22.42
C GLY A 273 26.24 -47.24 -21.31
N CYS A 274 27.05 -46.22 -21.56
CA CYS A 274 26.83 -44.92 -20.95
C CYS A 274 25.77 -44.19 -21.80
N ASP A 275 24.49 -44.34 -21.45
CA ASP A 275 23.39 -43.76 -22.22
C ASP A 275 23.49 -42.23 -22.29
N ASN A 276 23.97 -41.76 -23.44
CA ASN A 276 23.92 -40.37 -23.84
C ASN A 276 22.52 -40.05 -24.37
N ASN A 277 21.51 -39.97 -23.50
CA ASN A 277 20.24 -39.38 -23.90
C ASN A 277 19.61 -38.50 -22.83
N GLY A 278 19.95 -37.21 -22.89
CA GLY A 278 19.13 -36.17 -22.31
C GLY A 278 17.85 -36.00 -23.12
N GLY A 279 16.84 -36.85 -22.87
CA GLY A 279 15.48 -36.67 -23.36
C GLY A 279 15.02 -37.62 -24.46
N GLN A 280 14.76 -38.87 -24.08
CA GLN A 280 13.64 -39.70 -24.56
C GLN A 280 13.37 -40.73 -23.45
N GLY A 281 12.14 -41.00 -23.02
CA GLY A 281 10.89 -40.87 -23.77
C GLY A 281 10.38 -42.23 -24.27
N GLY A 282 10.71 -43.30 -23.55
CA GLY A 282 10.28 -44.68 -23.80
C GLY A 282 10.81 -45.56 -22.69
N GLN A 283 9.93 -46.33 -22.05
CA GLN A 283 10.35 -47.42 -21.18
C GLN A 283 10.67 -48.60 -22.11
N ASP A 284 11.95 -48.91 -22.29
CA ASP A 284 12.35 -50.23 -22.76
C ASP A 284 12.02 -51.22 -21.63
N GLU A 285 10.76 -51.64 -21.60
CA GLU A 285 10.24 -52.61 -20.65
C GLU A 285 10.91 -53.95 -20.97
N GLN A 286 12.00 -54.22 -20.25
CA GLN A 286 12.81 -55.42 -20.42
C GLN A 286 12.00 -56.62 -19.92
N LEU A 287 11.46 -57.38 -20.86
CA LEU A 287 10.64 -58.56 -20.56
C LEU A 287 11.56 -59.76 -20.25
N PRO A 288 11.19 -60.62 -19.29
CA PRO A 288 11.93 -61.85 -19.02
C PRO A 288 11.73 -62.83 -20.18
N VAL A 289 12.82 -63.21 -20.84
CA VAL A 289 12.81 -64.15 -21.97
C VAL A 289 12.40 -65.55 -21.47
N PRO A 290 11.29 -66.13 -21.98
CA PRO A 290 10.88 -67.48 -21.63
C PRO A 290 11.97 -68.54 -21.87
N SER A 291 12.07 -69.54 -20.99
CA SER A 291 12.92 -70.70 -21.21
C SER A 291 12.17 -71.74 -22.05
N VAL A 292 12.52 -71.82 -23.34
CA VAL A 292 11.92 -72.72 -24.34
C VAL A 292 12.85 -73.88 -24.72
N THR A 293 14.03 -73.97 -24.10
CA THR A 293 14.96 -75.09 -24.31
C THR A 293 14.34 -76.40 -23.85
N GLY A 294 14.32 -77.41 -24.72
CA GLY A 294 13.65 -78.70 -24.51
C GLY A 294 12.20 -78.76 -25.02
N GLN A 295 11.61 -77.66 -25.50
CA GLN A 295 10.30 -77.65 -26.15
C GLN A 295 10.42 -77.96 -27.66
N SER A 296 9.28 -78.24 -28.32
CA SER A 296 9.24 -78.28 -29.78
C SER A 296 9.54 -76.90 -30.37
N VAL A 297 10.04 -76.83 -31.60
CA VAL A 297 10.33 -75.56 -32.28
C VAL A 297 9.07 -74.71 -32.48
N ASP A 298 7.91 -75.34 -32.67
CA ASP A 298 6.65 -74.64 -32.91
C ASP A 298 6.07 -74.07 -31.60
N ASP A 299 6.10 -74.85 -30.50
CA ASP A 299 5.71 -74.37 -29.16
C ASP A 299 6.66 -73.26 -28.69
N ALA A 300 7.97 -73.44 -28.88
CA ALA A 300 9.00 -72.48 -28.52
C ALA A 300 8.87 -71.17 -29.31
N THR A 301 8.50 -71.24 -30.58
CA THR A 301 8.28 -70.05 -31.41
C THR A 301 7.07 -69.29 -30.90
N SER A 302 5.95 -69.99 -30.71
CA SER A 302 4.69 -69.40 -30.21
C SER A 302 4.89 -68.73 -28.84
N ALA A 303 5.54 -69.40 -27.89
CA ALA A 303 5.78 -68.88 -26.54
C ALA A 303 6.71 -67.65 -26.50
N LEU A 304 7.61 -67.48 -27.47
CA LEU A 304 8.46 -66.31 -27.60
C LEU A 304 7.74 -65.15 -28.30
N GLU A 305 6.92 -65.43 -29.32
CA GLU A 305 6.12 -64.41 -30.01
C GLU A 305 5.00 -63.86 -29.12
N ASP A 306 4.32 -64.71 -28.34
CA ASP A 306 3.34 -64.30 -27.31
C ASP A 306 3.98 -63.44 -26.22
N ALA A 307 5.25 -63.69 -25.89
CA ALA A 307 6.05 -62.87 -24.98
C ALA A 307 6.59 -61.57 -25.64
N GLY A 308 6.27 -61.31 -26.91
CA GLY A 308 6.62 -60.09 -27.62
C GLY A 308 8.03 -60.07 -28.21
N PHE A 309 8.62 -61.23 -28.51
CA PHE A 309 9.93 -61.36 -29.15
C PHE A 309 9.83 -61.88 -30.58
N LYS A 310 10.81 -61.54 -31.42
CA LYS A 310 10.94 -62.08 -32.79
C LYS A 310 11.78 -63.34 -32.77
N VAL A 311 11.34 -64.41 -33.41
CA VAL A 311 12.05 -65.70 -33.33
C VAL A 311 12.90 -65.94 -34.58
N LYS A 312 14.12 -66.44 -34.38
CA LYS A 312 15.02 -66.88 -35.46
C LYS A 312 15.46 -68.31 -35.24
N VAL A 313 14.98 -69.23 -36.07
CA VAL A 313 15.35 -70.65 -36.00
C VAL A 313 16.65 -70.91 -36.75
N GLN A 314 17.60 -71.61 -36.12
CA GLN A 314 18.84 -72.11 -36.74
C GLN A 314 19.03 -73.60 -36.43
N GLY A 315 19.85 -74.30 -37.21
CA GLY A 315 20.14 -75.73 -37.02
C GLY A 315 19.50 -76.66 -38.06
N PHE A 316 20.04 -77.88 -38.15
CA PHE A 316 19.76 -78.85 -39.20
C PHE A 316 19.33 -80.20 -38.60
N GLY A 317 18.09 -80.62 -38.89
CA GLY A 317 17.47 -81.82 -38.32
C GLY A 317 16.92 -81.62 -36.90
N GLY A 318 15.91 -82.42 -36.56
CA GLY A 318 15.21 -82.37 -35.28
C GLY A 318 14.16 -81.26 -35.15
N ASP A 319 13.19 -81.50 -34.29
CA ASP A 319 12.04 -80.66 -33.96
C ASP A 319 12.11 -80.06 -32.55
N VAL A 320 13.17 -80.36 -31.78
CA VAL A 320 13.36 -79.89 -30.39
C VAL A 320 14.41 -78.78 -30.30
N VAL A 321 14.13 -77.74 -29.52
CA VAL A 321 15.07 -76.65 -29.21
C VAL A 321 16.15 -77.14 -28.24
N ARG A 322 17.41 -77.12 -28.68
CA ARG A 322 18.59 -77.54 -27.90
C ARG A 322 19.36 -76.38 -27.28
N ALA A 323 19.24 -75.17 -27.82
CA ALA A 323 19.77 -73.95 -27.24
C ALA A 323 18.93 -72.72 -27.63
N GLN A 324 19.00 -71.67 -26.83
CA GLN A 324 18.38 -70.37 -27.12
C GLN A 324 19.31 -69.22 -26.72
N TRP A 325 19.25 -68.12 -27.46
CA TRP A 325 19.95 -66.87 -27.16
C TRP A 325 19.03 -65.66 -27.39
N PRO A 326 18.77 -64.80 -26.38
CA PRO A 326 19.24 -64.88 -24.99
C PRO A 326 18.79 -66.14 -24.24
N THR A 327 19.53 -66.50 -23.19
CA THR A 327 19.23 -67.65 -22.33
C THR A 327 17.91 -67.46 -21.59
N GLY A 328 17.18 -68.54 -21.32
CA GLY A 328 15.92 -68.49 -20.57
C GLY A 328 16.10 -67.80 -19.21
N GLY A 329 15.21 -66.86 -18.88
CA GLY A 329 15.30 -66.02 -17.68
C GLY A 329 16.17 -64.77 -17.82
N ALA A 330 16.85 -64.54 -18.96
CA ALA A 330 17.50 -63.27 -19.23
C ALA A 330 16.47 -62.16 -19.50
N GLN A 331 16.84 -60.91 -19.24
CA GLN A 331 16.05 -59.73 -19.60
C GLN A 331 16.42 -59.27 -21.01
N ALA A 332 15.42 -59.02 -21.85
CA ALA A 332 15.61 -58.50 -23.21
C ALA A 332 14.54 -57.47 -23.57
N ALA A 333 14.89 -56.51 -24.44
CA ALA A 333 13.93 -55.52 -24.92
C ALA A 333 12.80 -56.20 -25.71
N ARG A 334 11.58 -55.67 -25.58
CA ARG A 334 10.45 -56.03 -26.44
C ARG A 334 10.83 -55.88 -27.91
N ASP A 335 10.26 -56.71 -28.78
CA ASP A 335 10.55 -56.76 -30.22
C ASP A 335 11.98 -57.18 -30.63
N SER A 336 12.85 -57.54 -29.66
CA SER A 336 14.19 -58.07 -29.93
C SER A 336 14.14 -59.50 -30.47
N THR A 337 15.23 -59.92 -31.15
CA THR A 337 15.29 -61.24 -31.82
C THR A 337 15.92 -62.31 -30.94
N VAL A 338 15.12 -63.30 -30.53
CA VAL A 338 15.57 -64.50 -29.83
C VAL A 338 15.91 -65.58 -30.86
N THR A 339 17.15 -66.05 -30.86
CA THR A 339 17.61 -67.13 -31.76
C THR A 339 17.48 -68.47 -31.05
N ILE A 340 16.72 -69.40 -31.62
CA ILE A 340 16.59 -70.79 -31.13
C ILE A 340 17.31 -71.75 -32.06
N VAL A 341 18.04 -72.70 -31.49
CA VAL A 341 18.78 -73.73 -32.23
C VAL A 341 18.10 -75.08 -32.07
N ARG A 342 17.62 -75.63 -33.18
CA ARG A 342 17.07 -77.00 -33.25
C ARG A 342 18.16 -78.02 -33.51
N GLY A 343 17.98 -79.23 -33.00
CA GLY A 343 18.87 -80.36 -33.28
C GLY A 343 18.18 -81.71 -33.08
N PRO A 344 18.73 -82.79 -33.69
CA PRO A 344 18.20 -84.15 -33.60
C PRO A 344 18.31 -84.72 -32.18
#